data_AF-A0A7W0SK57-F1
#
_entry.id   AF-A0A7W0SK57-F1
#
_cell.length_a   1.000
_cell.length_b   1.000
_cell.length_c   1.000
_cell.angle_alpha   90.00
_cell.angle_beta   90.00
_cell.angle_gamma   90.00
#
_symmetry.space_group_name_H-M   'P 1'
#
loop_
_entity.id
_entity.type
_entity.pdbx_description
1 polymer ?
#
loop_
_entity_poly.entity_id
_entity_poly.type
_entity_poly.pdbx_seq_one_letter_code
_entity_poly.pdbx_strand_id
1 'polypeptide(L)'
;MNTWPCWITGTSSIADRIEESHRDHLSAREGVPARRKVPAKPGPAHRAQALSHWLRYYNERRPHSSLGGRPRISRVHNLPRQDI
;
A
#
# COMPACT_ATOMS: atom_id res chain seq x y z
N MET A 1 24.21 13.91 27.98
CA MET A 1 24.02 12.70 28.80
C MET A 1 23.49 11.63 27.86
N ASN A 2 24.38 10.75 27.38
CA ASN A 2 24.04 9.75 26.37
C ASN A 2 23.92 8.40 27.08
N THR A 3 22.72 7.83 27.04
CA THR A 3 22.41 6.53 27.63
C THR A 3 22.66 5.43 26.60
N TRP A 4 23.78 4.74 26.74
CA TRP A 4 24.01 3.46 26.05
C TRP A 4 23.20 2.35 26.75
N PRO A 5 22.71 1.34 26.02
CA PRO A 5 21.85 0.31 26.61
C PRO A 5 22.63 -0.70 27.48
N CYS A 6 21.95 -1.26 28.48
CA CYS A 6 22.40 -1.90 29.73
C CYS A 6 23.38 -3.11 29.63
N TRP A 7 23.55 -3.75 28.48
CA TRP A 7 24.24 -5.04 28.30
C TRP A 7 25.79 -5.01 28.26
N ILE A 8 26.44 -3.90 28.64
CA ILE A 8 27.90 -3.69 28.47
C ILE A 8 28.73 -4.11 29.72
N THR A 9 28.17 -4.83 30.69
CA THR A 9 28.88 -5.21 31.94
C THR A 9 29.11 -6.71 32.08
N GLY A 10 29.77 -7.33 31.11
CA GLY A 10 30.15 -8.75 31.17
C GLY A 10 31.51 -9.00 30.51
N THR A 11 32.34 -9.84 31.13
CA THR A 11 33.70 -10.22 30.72
C THR A 11 33.77 -11.12 29.49
N SER A 12 32.65 -11.37 28.80
CA SER A 12 32.61 -12.23 27.61
C SER A 12 33.45 -11.64 26.47
N SER A 13 34.20 -12.51 25.78
CA SER A 13 35.06 -12.14 24.67
C SER A 13 34.24 -11.51 23.54
N ILE A 14 34.88 -10.65 22.72
CA ILE A 14 34.24 -10.06 21.53
C ILE A 14 33.71 -11.15 20.60
N ALA A 15 34.41 -12.29 20.50
CA ALA A 15 33.98 -13.45 19.72
C ALA A 15 32.66 -14.04 20.25
N ASP A 16 32.54 -14.26 21.57
CA ASP A 16 31.31 -14.75 22.20
C ASP A 16 30.14 -13.80 21.96
N ARG A 17 30.42 -12.49 22.00
CA ARG A 17 29.40 -11.45 21.77
C ARG A 17 28.92 -11.40 20.32
N ILE A 18 29.80 -11.68 19.36
CA ILE A 18 29.44 -11.80 17.94
C ILE A 18 28.58 -13.04 17.72
N GLU A 19 28.95 -14.18 18.31
CA GLU A 19 28.18 -15.42 18.20
C GLU A 19 26.78 -15.31 18.84
N GLU A 20 26.66 -14.67 20.00
CA GLU A 20 25.37 -14.40 20.64
C GLU A 20 24.50 -13.48 19.78
N SER A 21 25.07 -12.39 19.25
CA SER A 21 24.34 -11.49 18.35
C SER A 21 23.90 -12.18 17.05
N HIS A 22 24.73 -13.10 16.52
CA HIS A 22 24.37 -13.92 15.37
C HIS A 22 23.25 -14.91 15.69
N ARG A 23 23.27 -15.50 16.89
CA ARG A 23 22.22 -16.39 17.41
C ARG A 23 20.89 -15.65 17.57
N ASP A 24 20.91 -14.44 18.12
CA ASP A 24 19.71 -13.60 18.28
C ASP A 24 19.11 -13.18 16.94
N HIS A 25 19.97 -12.81 15.97
CA HIS A 25 19.53 -12.47 14.61
C HIS A 25 18.94 -13.67 13.85
N LEU A 26 19.43 -14.89 14.10
CA LEU A 26 18.85 -16.10 13.53
C LEU A 26 17.53 -16.48 14.22
N SER A 27 17.45 -16.34 15.55
CA SER A 27 16.23 -16.63 16.34
C SER A 27 15.05 -15.70 15.97
N ALA A 28 15.33 -14.43 15.64
CA ALA A 28 14.31 -13.48 15.19
C ALA A 28 13.64 -13.87 13.85
N ARG A 29 14.20 -14.83 13.10
CA ARG A 29 13.64 -15.29 11.80
C ARG A 29 12.63 -16.42 11.97
N GLU A 30 12.67 -17.14 13.08
CA GLU A 30 11.81 -18.31 13.37
C GLU A 30 10.34 -17.94 13.65
N GLY A 31 10.01 -16.64 13.71
CA GLY A 31 8.66 -16.14 13.96
C GLY A 31 8.06 -15.25 12.86
N VAL A 32 8.75 -15.04 11.73
CA VAL A 32 8.23 -14.16 10.68
C VAL A 32 7.05 -14.86 9.98
N PRO A 33 5.81 -14.34 10.09
CA PRO A 33 4.67 -15.00 9.48
C PRO A 33 4.88 -15.07 7.97
N ALA A 34 4.57 -16.23 7.38
CA ALA A 34 4.64 -16.43 5.95
C ALA A 34 3.92 -15.28 5.23
N ARG A 35 4.63 -14.61 4.32
CA ARG A 35 4.10 -13.49 3.53
C ARG A 35 2.78 -13.91 2.90
N ARG A 36 1.67 -13.28 3.33
CA ARG A 36 0.33 -13.59 2.82
C ARG A 36 0.37 -13.61 1.28
N LYS A 37 0.02 -14.76 0.69
CA LYS A 37 -0.10 -14.87 -0.77
C LYS A 37 -1.14 -13.86 -1.23
N VAL A 38 -0.74 -12.97 -2.13
CA VAL A 38 -1.69 -12.04 -2.77
C VAL A 38 -2.50 -12.85 -3.78
N PRO A 39 -3.84 -12.78 -3.76
CA PRO A 39 -4.67 -13.48 -4.74
C PRO A 39 -4.36 -12.98 -6.16
N ALA A 40 -4.52 -13.87 -7.13
CA ALA A 40 -4.38 -13.50 -8.54
C ALA A 40 -5.35 -12.36 -8.90
N LYS A 41 -4.92 -11.45 -9.79
CA LYS A 41 -5.77 -10.36 -10.27
C LYS A 41 -7.02 -10.95 -10.97
N PRO A 42 -8.20 -10.35 -10.82
CA PRO A 42 -9.41 -10.82 -11.50
C PRO A 42 -9.25 -10.82 -13.02
N GLY A 43 -9.86 -11.82 -13.67
CA GLY A 43 -9.89 -11.94 -15.12
C GLY A 43 -10.55 -10.73 -15.79
N PRO A 44 -10.34 -10.54 -17.11
CA PRO A 44 -10.86 -9.39 -17.84
C PRO A 44 -12.38 -9.24 -17.76
N ALA A 45 -13.14 -10.34 -17.77
CA ALA A 45 -14.61 -10.32 -17.65
C ALA A 45 -15.08 -9.74 -16.31
N HIS A 46 -14.52 -10.23 -15.19
CA HIS A 46 -14.81 -9.72 -13.85
C HIS A 46 -14.43 -8.23 -13.75
N ARG A 47 -13.25 -7.86 -14.28
CA ARG A 47 -12.82 -6.45 -14.30
C ARG A 47 -13.77 -5.57 -15.12
N ALA A 48 -14.25 -6.01 -16.28
CA ALA A 48 -15.17 -5.24 -17.12
C ALA A 48 -16.52 -5.01 -16.42
N GLN A 49 -17.04 -6.01 -15.72
CA GLN A 49 -18.28 -5.89 -14.94
C GLN A 49 -18.14 -4.88 -13.80
N ALA A 50 -17.05 -4.97 -13.02
CA ALA A 50 -16.77 -4.03 -11.93
C ALA A 50 -16.48 -2.60 -12.45
N LEU A 51 -15.78 -2.49 -13.58
CA LEU A 51 -15.40 -1.21 -14.18
C LEU A 51 -16.63 -0.43 -14.66
N SER A 52 -17.63 -1.10 -15.23
CA SER A 52 -18.83 -0.46 -15.75
C SER A 52 -19.58 0.34 -14.67
N HIS A 53 -19.76 -0.26 -13.49
CA HIS A 53 -20.39 0.42 -12.36
C HIS A 53 -19.57 1.63 -11.88
N TRP A 54 -18.26 1.46 -11.75
CA TRP A 54 -17.36 2.52 -11.29
C TRP A 54 -17.27 3.70 -12.27
N LEU A 55 -17.23 3.41 -13.57
CA LEU A 55 -17.16 4.42 -14.62
C LEU A 55 -18.40 5.33 -14.62
N ARG A 56 -19.59 4.74 -14.46
CA ARG A 56 -20.84 5.49 -14.33
C ARG A 56 -20.80 6.44 -13.14
N TYR A 57 -20.44 5.94 -11.96
CA TYR A 57 -20.30 6.77 -10.75
C TYR A 57 -19.27 7.90 -10.94
N TYR A 58 -18.10 7.58 -11.52
CA TYR A 58 -17.04 8.57 -11.76
C TYR A 58 -17.46 9.69 -12.72
N ASN A 59 -18.21 9.34 -13.78
CA ASN A 59 -18.64 10.29 -14.80
C ASN A 59 -19.79 11.18 -14.32
N GLU A 60 -20.77 10.60 -13.62
CA GLU A 60 -22.06 11.26 -13.32
C GLU A 60 -22.13 11.88 -11.92
N ARG A 61 -21.40 11.34 -10.94
CA ARG A 61 -21.63 11.68 -9.53
C ARG A 61 -20.39 12.13 -8.78
N ARG A 62 -19.19 11.75 -9.21
CA ARG A 62 -17.97 12.10 -8.48
C ARG A 62 -17.75 13.63 -8.56
N PRO A 63 -17.67 14.34 -7.42
CA PRO A 63 -17.41 15.77 -7.43
C PRO A 63 -15.94 16.03 -7.77
N HIS A 64 -15.70 16.98 -8.68
CA HIS A 64 -14.34 17.43 -9.05
C HIS A 64 -14.14 18.88 -8.62
N SER A 65 -13.09 19.15 -7.84
CA SER A 65 -12.76 20.50 -7.36
C SER A 65 -12.50 21.48 -8.50
N SER A 66 -11.85 21.05 -9.58
CA SER A 66 -11.64 21.84 -10.80
C SER A 66 -12.93 22.18 -11.57
N LEU A 67 -14.08 21.65 -11.15
CA LEU A 67 -15.41 21.95 -11.70
C LEU A 67 -16.35 22.57 -10.68
N GLY A 68 -15.83 23.09 -9.57
CA GLY A 68 -16.67 23.60 -8.49
C GLY A 68 -17.55 22.52 -7.86
N GLY A 69 -17.07 21.26 -7.81
CA GLY A 69 -17.81 20.13 -7.25
C GLY A 69 -18.78 19.46 -8.22
N ARG A 70 -18.88 19.90 -9.47
CA ARG A 70 -19.75 19.29 -10.49
C ARG A 70 -19.12 18.00 -11.06
N PRO A 71 -19.95 17.04 -11.52
CA PRO A 71 -19.46 15.79 -12.11
C PRO A 71 -18.80 16.04 -13.47
N ARG A 72 -17.88 15.16 -13.88
CA ARG A 72 -17.07 15.36 -15.11
C ARG A 72 -17.90 15.48 -16.39
N ILE A 73 -19.04 14.79 -16.49
CA ILE A 73 -19.94 14.89 -17.66
C ILE A 73 -20.49 16.31 -17.88
N SER A 74 -20.53 17.15 -16.84
CA SER A 74 -20.94 18.56 -16.97
C SER A 74 -20.04 19.38 -17.90
N ARG A 75 -18.80 18.93 -18.18
CA ARG A 75 -17.90 19.56 -19.16
C ARG A 75 -18.33 19.31 -20.60
N VAL A 76 -18.85 18.12 -20.89
CA VAL A 76 -19.12 17.67 -22.26
C VAL A 76 -20.19 18.55 -22.91
N HIS A 77 -21.20 18.95 -22.13
CA HIS A 77 -22.25 19.87 -22.58
C HIS A 77 -21.77 21.31 -22.81
N ASN A 78 -20.59 21.68 -22.31
CA ASN A 78 -20.03 23.03 -22.50
C ASN A 78 -19.02 23.07 -23.67
N LEU A 79 -18.88 21.98 -24.42
CA LEU A 79 -18.10 21.94 -25.66
C LEU A 79 -19.05 22.10 -26.84
N PRO A 80 -18.91 23.17 -27.67
CA PRO A 80 -19.69 23.28 -28.89
C PRO A 80 -19.37 22.07 -29.81
N ARG A 81 -20.42 21.38 -30.29
CA ARG A 81 -20.38 20.19 -31.19
C ARG A 81 -20.30 18.80 -30.52
N GLN A 82 -21.02 18.55 -29.43
CA GLN A 82 -21.20 17.19 -28.86
C GLN A 82 -22.68 16.73 -28.87
N ASP A 83 -23.57 17.46 -29.54
CA ASP A 83 -25.02 17.17 -29.65
C ASP A 83 -25.42 16.92 -31.12
N ILE A 84 -24.80 15.90 -31.73
CA ILE A 84 -25.11 15.40 -33.08
C ILE A 84 -25.42 13.91 -32.98
#